data_AF-A0A382V8X8-F1
#
_entry.id   AF-A0A382V8X8-F1
#
_cell.length_a   1.000
_cell.length_b   1.000
_cell.length_c   1.000
_cell.angle_alpha   90.00
_cell.angle_beta   90.00
_cell.angle_gamma   90.00
#
_symmetry.space_group_name_H-M   'P 1'
#
loop_
_entity.id
_entity.type
_entity.pdbx_description
1 polymer ?
#
loop_
_entity_poly.entity_id
_entity_poly.type
_entity_poly.pdbx_seq_one_letter_code
_entity_poly.pdbx_strand_id
1 'polypeptide(L)' 'MVLESLEEIANYIVADGKGILAADESNPTCGKRFESIGVESTEVSRRDY' A
#
# COMPACT_ATOMS: atom_id res chain seq x y z
N MET A 1 7.57 -2.44 -20.36
CA MET A 1 8.14 -3.76 -20.04
C MET A 1 6.97 -4.62 -19.60
N VAL A 2 6.70 -5.71 -20.31
CA VAL A 2 5.66 -6.68 -19.90
C VAL A 2 6.42 -7.84 -19.28
N LEU A 3 6.04 -8.25 -18.06
CA LEU A 3 6.58 -9.42 -17.37
C LEU A 3 5.61 -10.56 -17.64
N GLU A 4 6.09 -11.73 -18.06
CA GLU A 4 5.24 -12.82 -18.57
C GLU A 4 5.15 -14.01 -17.61
N SER A 5 6.02 -14.07 -16.60
CA SER A 5 6.06 -15.15 -15.60
C SER A 5 6.06 -14.65 -14.15
N LEU A 6 5.64 -15.53 -13.23
CA LEU A 6 5.71 -15.26 -11.79
C LEU A 6 7.14 -15.02 -11.30
N GLU A 7 8.13 -15.71 -11.89
CA GLU A 7 9.54 -15.57 -11.56
C GLU A 7 10.06 -14.18 -11.93
N GLU A 8 9.74 -13.67 -13.12
CA GLU A 8 10.12 -12.32 -13.56
C GLU A 8 9.48 -11.24 -12.68
N ILE A 9 8.21 -11.42 -12.30
CA ILE A 9 7.51 -10.50 -11.39
C ILE A 9 8.17 -10.50 -10.02
N ALA A 10 8.48 -11.68 -9.46
CA ALA A 10 9.14 -11.79 -8.17
C ALA A 10 10.51 -11.11 -8.18
N ASN A 11 11.35 -11.38 -9.19
CA ASN A 11 12.65 -10.75 -9.36
C ASN A 11 12.56 -9.23 -9.53
N TYR A 12 11.54 -8.74 -10.25
CA TYR A 12 11.31 -7.30 -10.42
C TYR A 12 10.93 -6.61 -9.10
N ILE A 13 10.12 -7.26 -8.25
CA ILE A 13 9.68 -6.72 -6.95
C ILE A 13 10.88 -6.60 -5.98
N VAL A 14 11.80 -7.56 -6.00
CA VAL A 14 12.94 -7.63 -5.05
C VAL A 14 14.25 -7.05 -5.59
N ALA A 15 14.21 -6.30 -6.69
CA ALA A 15 15.40 -5.73 -7.31
C ALA A 15 16.18 -4.82 -6.34
N ASP A 16 17.52 -4.83 -6.44
CA ASP A 16 18.39 -4.03 -5.57
C ASP A 16 17.98 -2.56 -5.52
N GLY A 17 17.90 -2.02 -4.31
CA GLY A 17 17.47 -0.64 -4.06
C GLY A 17 15.95 -0.42 -4.15
N LYS A 18 15.13 -1.47 -4.35
CA LYS A 18 13.67 -1.43 -4.24
C LYS A 18 13.17 -2.16 -2.99
N GLY A 19 11.92 -1.92 -2.64
CA GLY A 19 11.22 -2.58 -1.55
C GLY A 19 9.71 -2.58 -1.77
N ILE A 20 8.98 -3.21 -0.84
CA ILE A 20 7.53 -3.30 -0.85
C ILE A 20 6.95 -2.30 0.15
N LEU A 21 6.04 -1.45 -0.32
CA LEU A 21 5.17 -0.65 0.55
C LEU A 21 3.88 -1.42 0.80
N ALA A 22 3.64 -1.80 2.04
CA ALA A 22 2.38 -2.39 2.47
C ALA A 22 1.39 -1.25 2.82
N ALA A 23 0.46 -0.98 1.91
CA ALA A 23 -0.66 -0.05 2.07
C ALA A 23 -2.00 -0.80 2.06
N ASP A 24 -2.05 -1.94 2.76
CA ASP A 24 -3.15 -2.91 2.80
C ASP A 24 -3.96 -2.83 4.10
N GLU A 25 -3.95 -1.67 4.77
CA GLU A 25 -4.68 -1.50 6.02
C GLU A 25 -6.20 -1.66 5.85
N SER A 26 -6.80 -2.52 6.67
CA SER A 26 -8.25 -2.62 6.76
C SER A 26 -8.88 -1.30 7.27
N ASN A 27 -10.17 -1.08 6.98
CA ASN A 27 -10.88 0.12 7.42
C ASN A 27 -10.70 0.44 8.93
N PRO A 28 -10.81 -0.53 9.86
CA PRO A 28 -10.57 -0.26 11.28
C PRO A 28 -9.12 0.12 11.60
N THR A 29 -8.14 -0.45 10.89
CA THR A 29 -6.72 -0.16 11.10
C THR A 29 -6.36 1.22 10.56
N CYS A 30 -6.77 1.53 9.34
CA CYS A 30 -6.59 2.85 8.72
C CYS A 30 -7.31 3.94 9.54
N GLY A 31 -8.51 3.66 10.04
CA GLY A 31 -9.25 4.57 10.93
C GLY A 31 -8.46 4.99 12.17
N LYS A 32 -7.80 4.05 12.86
CA LYS A 32 -6.94 4.36 14.01
C LYS A 32 -5.75 5.25 13.65
N ARG A 33 -5.21 5.13 12.43
CA ARG A 33 -4.13 5.99 11.94
C ARG A 33 -4.62 7.41 11.70
N PHE A 34 -5.76 7.57 11.05
CA PHE A 34 -6.36 8.89 10.80
C PHE A 34 -6.82 9.57 12.09
N GLU A 35 -7.40 8.83 13.03
CA GLU A 35 -7.79 9.37 14.34
C GLU A 35 -6.58 9.95 15.09
N SER A 36 -5.41 9.29 15.01
CA SER A 36 -4.19 9.77 15.67
C SER A 36 -3.68 11.12 15.16
N ILE A 37 -4.09 11.52 13.95
CA ILE A 37 -3.74 12.81 13.31
C ILE A 37 -4.96 13.74 13.17
N GLY A 38 -6.10 13.40 13.79
CA GLY A 38 -7.31 14.23 13.77
C GLY A 38 -8.06 14.24 12.43
N VAL A 39 -7.88 13.24 11.59
CA VAL A 39 -8.56 13.10 10.28
C VAL A 39 -9.71 12.11 10.40
N GLU A 40 -10.86 12.43 9.79
CA GLU A 40 -12.00 11.52 9.71
C GLU A 40 -11.75 10.39 8.69
N SER A 41 -12.08 9.15 9.04
CA SER A 41 -11.95 8.00 8.14
C SER A 41 -13.17 7.82 7.24
N THR A 42 -13.16 8.55 6.13
CA THR A 42 -14.14 8.45 5.04
C THR A 42 -13.54 7.67 3.87
N GLU A 43 -14.38 7.25 2.92
CA GLU A 43 -13.88 6.64 1.69
C GLU A 43 -12.95 7.58 0.91
N VAL A 44 -13.29 8.87 0.87
CA VAL A 44 -12.50 9.90 0.19
C VAL A 44 -11.13 10.06 0.85
N SER A 45 -11.06 10.19 2.18
CA SER A 45 -9.78 10.35 2.87
C SER A 45 -8.89 9.13 2.78
N ARG A 46 -9.45 7.90 2.73
CA ARG A 46 -8.68 6.67 2.51
C ARG A 46 -8.17 6.52 1.07
N ARG A 47 -8.86 7.08 0.09
CA ARG A 47 -8.44 7.08 -1.32
C ARG A 47 -7.33 8.10 -1.58
N ASP A 48 -7.41 9.26 -0.90
CA ASP A 48 -6.50 10.38 -1.12
C ASP A 48 -5.15 10.21 -0.38
N TYR A 49 -5.11 9.34 0.64
CA TYR A 49 -3.89 8.89 1.34
C TYR A 49 -3.18 7.77 0.57
#